data_AF-A0AA50SWD2-F1
#
_entry.id   AF-A0AA50SWD2-F1
#
_cell.length_a   1.000
_cell.length_b   1.000
_cell.length_c   1.000
_cell.angle_alpha   90.00
_cell.angle_beta   90.00
_cell.angle_gamma   90.00
#
_symmetry.space_group_name_H-M   'P 1'
#
loop_
_entity.id
_entity.type
_entity.pdbx_description
1 polymer ?
#
loop_
_entity_poly.entity_id
_entity_poly.type
_entity_poly.pdbx_seq_one_letter_code
_entity_poly.pdbx_strand_id
1 'polypeptide(L)'
;AEMALTSEGFVDIDISTLESVLARETLNCKEINLFEAALAWAHAECVRREIDTTPTNKRSMLGSTIYLIRFPTMSLEEFANSAAQLGILTPQETIDIFLHFTAASKPTLSYPIKARAGLKA
;
A
#
# COMPACT_ATOMS: atom_id res chain seq x y z
N ALA A 1 10.27 -8.95 10.40
CA ALA A 1 9.48 -8.77 9.17
C ALA A 1 9.82 -7.43 8.51
N GLU A 2 9.84 -6.35 9.28
CA GLU A 2 10.19 -4.99 8.82
C GLU A 2 11.52 -4.91 8.04
N MET A 3 12.59 -5.54 8.55
CA MET A 3 13.92 -5.55 7.87
C MET A 3 13.94 -6.24 6.49
N ALA A 4 12.99 -7.15 6.21
CA ALA A 4 12.93 -7.83 4.91
C ALA A 4 12.30 -6.94 3.84
N LEU A 5 11.33 -6.11 4.23
CA LEU A 5 10.63 -5.17 3.34
C LEU A 5 11.52 -4.01 2.89
N THR A 6 12.54 -3.68 3.70
CA THR A 6 13.54 -2.65 3.41
C THR A 6 14.80 -3.21 2.74
N SER A 7 14.87 -4.52 2.48
CA SER A 7 16.04 -5.13 1.84
C SER A 7 16.04 -4.86 0.33
N GLU A 8 17.22 -4.64 -0.25
CA GLU A 8 17.38 -4.48 -1.70
C GLU A 8 16.81 -5.66 -2.49
N GLY A 9 16.83 -6.87 -1.92
CA GLY A 9 16.25 -8.06 -2.55
C GLY A 9 14.72 -8.08 -2.60
N PHE A 10 14.01 -7.24 -1.82
CA PHE A 10 12.55 -7.20 -1.84
C PHE A 10 12.02 -6.64 -3.15
N VAL A 11 12.72 -5.68 -3.77
CA VAL A 11 12.26 -5.11 -5.04
C VAL A 11 12.42 -6.09 -6.21
N ASP A 12 13.26 -7.12 -6.06
CA ASP A 12 13.56 -8.14 -7.09
C ASP A 12 12.62 -9.35 -7.10
N ILE A 13 11.66 -9.40 -6.18
CA ILE A 13 10.64 -10.47 -6.18
C ILE A 13 9.64 -10.26 -7.31
N ASP A 14 8.96 -11.33 -7.73
CA ASP A 14 7.84 -11.24 -8.66
C ASP A 14 6.55 -10.72 -7.98
N ILE A 15 5.58 -10.30 -8.80
CA ILE A 15 4.29 -9.74 -8.32
C ILE A 15 3.50 -10.72 -7.45
N SER A 16 3.57 -12.03 -7.71
CA SER A 16 2.83 -13.05 -6.93
C SER A 16 3.43 -13.24 -5.54
N THR A 17 4.75 -13.11 -5.43
CA THR A 17 5.45 -13.07 -4.15
C THR A 17 5.09 -11.80 -3.38
N LEU A 18 5.05 -10.63 -4.04
CA LEU A 18 4.57 -9.38 -3.41
C LEU A 18 3.14 -9.53 -2.90
N GLU A 19 2.23 -10.06 -3.72
CA GLU A 19 0.84 -10.30 -3.37
C GLU A 19 0.72 -11.21 -2.13
N SER A 20 1.48 -12.30 -2.10
CA SER A 20 1.53 -13.24 -0.97
C SER A 20 2.00 -12.57 0.32
N VAL A 21 2.97 -11.65 0.24
CA VAL A 21 3.45 -10.87 1.38
C VAL A 21 2.38 -9.90 1.87
N LEU A 22 1.76 -9.13 0.96
CA LEU A 22 0.72 -8.16 1.31
C LEU A 22 -0.59 -8.82 1.78
N ALA A 23 -0.89 -10.04 1.37
CA ALA A 23 -2.07 -10.78 1.83
C ALA A 23 -1.90 -11.36 3.25
N ARG A 24 -0.67 -11.44 3.77
CA ARG A 24 -0.38 -12.19 5.01
C ARG A 24 -0.87 -11.47 6.28
N GLU A 25 -1.84 -12.07 6.97
CA GLU A 25 -2.40 -11.53 8.24
C GLU A 25 -1.42 -11.52 9.40
N THR A 26 -0.47 -12.47 9.43
CA THR A 26 0.51 -12.63 10.52
C THR A 26 1.71 -11.69 10.38
N LEU A 27 1.70 -10.80 9.40
CA LEU A 27 2.77 -9.85 9.20
C LEU A 27 2.78 -8.80 10.32
N ASN A 28 3.88 -8.74 11.06
CA ASN A 28 4.10 -7.77 12.13
C ASN A 28 4.90 -6.58 11.59
N CYS A 29 4.22 -5.65 10.93
CA CYS A 29 4.77 -4.37 10.48
C CYS A 29 3.66 -3.34 10.32
N LYS A 30 4.01 -2.05 10.35
CA LYS A 30 3.05 -0.98 10.05
C LYS A 30 2.62 -1.02 8.59
N GLU A 31 1.38 -0.62 8.31
CA GLU A 31 0.88 -0.56 6.93
C GLU A 31 1.60 0.51 6.10
N ILE A 32 2.04 1.61 6.70
CA ILE A 32 2.82 2.63 5.97
C ILE A 32 4.10 2.01 5.37
N ASN A 33 4.81 1.18 6.13
CA ASN A 33 6.01 0.50 5.63
C ASN A 33 5.68 -0.50 4.52
N LEU A 34 4.51 -1.16 4.58
CA LEU A 34 4.06 -2.05 3.49
C LEU A 34 3.76 -1.26 2.21
N PHE A 35 3.12 -0.11 2.37
CA PHE A 35 2.84 0.78 1.26
C PHE A 35 4.12 1.31 0.63
N GLU A 36 5.08 1.76 1.43
CA GLU A 36 6.39 2.20 0.95
C GLU A 36 7.15 1.07 0.24
N ALA A 37 7.14 -0.14 0.78
CA ALA A 37 7.77 -1.31 0.16
C ALA A 37 7.09 -1.67 -1.18
N ALA A 38 5.77 -1.63 -1.25
CA ALA A 38 5.03 -1.83 -2.50
C ALA A 38 5.36 -0.75 -3.53
N LEU A 39 5.48 0.52 -3.11
CA LEU A 39 5.89 1.61 -4.01
C LEU A 39 7.32 1.47 -4.50
N ALA A 40 8.24 1.04 -3.64
CA ALA A 40 9.63 0.76 -4.03
C ALA A 40 9.69 -0.38 -5.06
N TRP A 41 8.92 -1.46 -4.83
CA TRP A 41 8.78 -2.54 -5.80
C TRP A 41 8.22 -2.04 -7.13
N ALA A 42 7.14 -1.27 -7.11
CA ALA A 42 6.51 -0.72 -8.32
C ALA A 42 7.45 0.22 -9.09
N HIS A 43 8.25 1.01 -8.37
CA HIS A 43 9.29 1.84 -8.96
C HIS A 43 10.36 0.99 -9.66
N ALA A 44 10.89 -0.04 -8.99
CA ALA A 44 11.88 -0.94 -9.57
C ALA A 44 11.33 -1.70 -10.79
N GLU A 45 10.06 -2.10 -10.75
CA GLU A 45 9.40 -2.78 -11.88
C GLU A 45 9.20 -1.84 -13.08
N CYS A 46 8.84 -0.57 -12.85
CA CYS A 46 8.85 0.45 -13.92
C CYS A 46 10.24 0.59 -14.56
N VAL A 47 11.30 0.63 -13.75
CA VAL A 47 12.68 0.73 -14.25
C VAL A 47 13.08 -0.52 -15.05
N ARG A 48 12.75 -1.73 -14.60
CA ARG A 48 13.00 -2.97 -15.34
C ARG A 48 12.31 -3.01 -16.70
N ARG A 49 11.12 -2.40 -16.80
CA ARG A 49 10.34 -2.35 -18.03
C ARG A 49 10.67 -1.14 -18.90
N GLU A 50 11.65 -0.33 -18.50
CA GLU A 50 12.09 0.86 -19.22
C GLU A 50 10.93 1.86 -19.48
N ILE A 51 10.04 2.00 -18.50
CA ILE A 51 8.93 2.97 -18.53
C ILE A 51 9.10 4.04 -17.45
N ASP A 52 8.48 5.21 -17.68
CA ASP A 52 8.53 6.31 -16.72
C ASP A 52 7.93 5.91 -15.37
N THR A 53 8.57 6.33 -14.28
CA THR A 53 8.16 6.03 -12.90
C THR A 53 7.05 6.95 -12.40
N THR A 54 6.07 7.24 -13.25
CA THR A 54 4.89 8.05 -12.92
C THR A 54 3.98 7.34 -11.92
N PRO A 55 3.18 8.08 -11.11
CA PRO A 55 2.21 7.47 -10.20
C PRO A 55 1.25 6.50 -10.90
N THR A 56 0.77 6.86 -12.09
CA THR A 56 -0.11 6.00 -12.90
C THR A 56 0.57 4.69 -13.27
N ASN A 57 1.84 4.73 -13.70
CA ASN A 57 2.58 3.52 -14.07
C ASN A 57 2.88 2.65 -12.84
N LYS A 58 3.26 3.26 -11.71
CA LYS A 58 3.45 2.53 -10.45
C LYS A 58 2.16 1.83 -9.99
N ARG A 59 1.02 2.52 -10.06
CA ARG A 59 -0.29 1.91 -9.78
C ARG A 59 -0.58 0.76 -10.74
N SER A 60 -0.28 0.92 -12.03
CA SER A 60 -0.45 -0.13 -13.04
C SER A 60 0.41 -1.36 -12.73
N MET A 61 1.66 -1.18 -12.31
CA MET A 61 2.55 -2.28 -11.90
C MET A 61 2.02 -3.02 -10.66
N LEU A 62 1.46 -2.30 -9.70
CA LEU A 62 0.83 -2.92 -8.52
C LEU A 62 -0.46 -3.68 -8.87
N GLY A 63 -1.22 -3.24 -9.88
CA GLY A 63 -2.44 -3.91 -10.30
C GLY A 63 -3.44 -4.09 -9.15
N SER A 64 -3.93 -5.32 -8.96
CA SER A 64 -4.85 -5.67 -7.86
C SER A 64 -4.18 -5.69 -6.48
N THR A 65 -2.86 -5.81 -6.42
CA THR A 65 -2.09 -5.93 -5.18
C THR A 65 -2.20 -4.68 -4.31
N ILE A 66 -2.46 -3.51 -4.91
CA ILE A 66 -2.72 -2.26 -4.16
C ILE A 66 -3.91 -2.39 -3.20
N TYR A 67 -4.93 -3.18 -3.55
CA TYR A 67 -6.13 -3.36 -2.73
C TYR A 67 -5.89 -4.25 -1.50
N LEU A 68 -4.71 -4.86 -1.38
CA LEU A 68 -4.31 -5.62 -0.19
C LEU A 68 -3.72 -4.72 0.92
N ILE A 69 -3.39 -3.47 0.59
CA ILE A 69 -2.86 -2.49 1.52
C ILE A 69 -4.00 -1.92 2.37
N ARG A 70 -3.80 -1.84 3.68
CA ARG A 70 -4.87 -1.47 4.63
C ARG A 70 -4.76 0.00 5.02
N PHE A 71 -4.86 0.90 4.03
CA PHE A 71 -4.80 2.35 4.24
C PHE A 71 -5.67 2.85 5.42
N PRO A 72 -6.91 2.36 5.63
CA PRO A 72 -7.76 2.82 6.75
C PRO A 72 -7.24 2.45 8.15
N THR A 73 -6.21 1.60 8.23
CA THR A 73 -5.59 1.16 9.49
C THR A 73 -4.28 1.88 9.78
N MET A 74 -3.81 2.72 8.86
CA MET A 74 -2.77 3.73 9.14
C MET A 74 -3.36 4.82 10.05
N SER A 75 -2.51 5.66 10.64
CA SER A 75 -3.00 6.92 11.20
C SER A 75 -3.43 7.88 10.09
N LEU A 76 -4.34 8.80 10.41
CA LEU A 76 -4.77 9.84 9.45
C LEU A 76 -3.58 10.68 8.97
N GLU A 77 -2.64 10.99 9.85
CA GLU A 77 -1.43 11.75 9.52
C GLU A 77 -0.52 10.98 8.56
N GLU A 78 -0.27 9.70 8.83
CA GLU A 78 0.50 8.82 7.94
C GLU A 78 -0.15 8.76 6.55
N PHE A 79 -1.47 8.57 6.47
CA PHE A 79 -2.20 8.53 5.21
C PHE A 79 -2.14 9.88 4.45
N ALA A 80 -2.39 10.98 5.15
CA ALA A 80 -2.44 12.32 4.57
C ALA A 80 -1.07 12.80 4.06
N ASN A 81 0.02 12.39 4.70
CA ASN A 81 1.39 12.74 4.33
C ASN A 81 2.06 11.73 3.38
N SER A 82 1.38 10.63 3.02
CA SER A 82 1.90 9.62 2.09
C SER A 82 0.92 9.37 0.93
N ALA A 83 0.09 8.33 1.03
CA ALA A 83 -0.75 7.82 -0.05
C ALA A 83 -1.66 8.87 -0.68
N ALA A 84 -2.16 9.83 0.11
CA ALA A 84 -3.03 10.90 -0.36
C ALA A 84 -2.33 11.90 -1.30
N GLN A 85 -1.01 12.09 -1.16
CA GLN A 85 -0.24 13.09 -1.93
C GLN A 85 0.51 12.50 -3.12
N LEU A 86 0.79 11.19 -3.11
CA LEU A 86 1.62 10.55 -4.14
C LEU A 86 0.91 10.33 -5.49
N GLY A 87 -0.41 10.57 -5.57
CA GLY A 87 -1.19 10.38 -6.80
C GLY A 87 -1.34 8.91 -7.23
N ILE A 88 -1.02 7.98 -6.32
CA ILE A 88 -1.15 6.53 -6.54
C ILE A 88 -2.62 6.10 -6.38
N LEU A 89 -3.33 6.72 -5.44
CA LEU A 89 -4.77 6.55 -5.26
C LEU A 89 -5.53 7.45 -6.21
N THR A 90 -6.67 6.96 -6.70
CA THR A 90 -7.60 7.82 -7.44
C THR A 90 -8.21 8.87 -6.49
N PRO A 91 -8.63 10.03 -7.01
CA PRO A 91 -9.25 11.05 -6.16
C PRO A 91 -10.44 10.53 -5.34
N GLN A 92 -11.26 9.66 -5.93
CA GLN A 92 -12.40 9.05 -5.24
C GLN A 92 -11.94 8.15 -4.09
N GLU A 93 -10.95 7.29 -4.30
CA GLU A 93 -10.40 6.44 -3.23
C GLU A 93 -9.81 7.26 -2.08
N THR A 94 -9.08 8.34 -2.41
CA THR A 94 -8.53 9.24 -1.41
C THR A 94 -9.63 9.88 -0.56
N ILE A 95 -10.71 10.35 -1.20
CA ILE A 95 -11.88 10.92 -0.52
C ILE A 95 -12.55 9.87 0.37
N ASP A 96 -12.81 8.67 -0.15
CA ASP A 96 -13.51 7.62 0.58
C ASP A 96 -12.71 7.17 1.81
N ILE A 97 -11.39 7.01 1.67
CA ILE A 97 -10.51 6.67 2.81
C ILE A 97 -10.46 7.83 3.81
N PHE A 98 -10.39 9.08 3.36
CA PHE A 98 -10.40 10.25 4.25
C PHE A 98 -11.71 10.34 5.04
N LEU A 99 -12.85 10.09 4.40
CA LEU A 99 -14.15 9.99 5.06
C LEU A 99 -14.20 8.84 6.05
N HIS A 100 -13.54 7.71 5.78
CA HIS A 100 -13.45 6.61 6.74
C HIS A 100 -12.77 7.02 8.07
N PHE A 101 -11.81 7.93 8.03
CA PHE A 101 -11.13 8.46 9.22
C PHE A 101 -11.97 9.46 10.02
N THR A 102 -12.80 10.27 9.35
CA THR A 102 -13.36 11.49 9.94
C THR A 102 -14.89 11.51 10.01
N ALA A 103 -15.58 10.81 9.11
CA ALA A 103 -17.03 10.86 9.00
C ALA A 103 -17.73 9.97 10.04
N ALA A 104 -18.89 10.43 10.52
CA ALA A 104 -19.76 9.64 11.39
C ALA A 104 -20.40 8.45 10.64
N SER A 105 -20.74 8.64 9.36
CA SER A 105 -21.19 7.58 8.45
C SER A 105 -20.06 7.22 7.51
N LYS A 106 -19.55 5.99 7.62
CA LYS A 106 -18.36 5.54 6.88
C LYS A 106 -18.76 4.96 5.51
N PRO A 107 -18.08 5.33 4.43
CA PRO A 107 -18.31 4.73 3.13
C PRO A 107 -17.81 3.28 3.09
N THR A 108 -18.34 2.50 2.14
CA THR A 108 -17.79 1.18 1.80
C THR A 108 -16.49 1.36 1.04
N LEU A 109 -15.42 0.71 1.50
CA LEU A 109 -14.10 0.80 0.86
C LEU A 109 -13.76 -0.50 0.13
N SER A 110 -13.00 -0.36 -0.96
CA SER A 110 -12.33 -1.49 -1.65
C SER A 110 -11.08 -1.99 -0.91
N TYR A 111 -10.76 -1.40 0.25
CA TYR A 111 -9.56 -1.68 1.03
C TYR A 111 -9.94 -2.34 2.37
N PRO A 112 -9.14 -3.27 2.90
CA PRO A 112 -9.38 -3.84 4.22
C PRO A 112 -9.29 -2.78 5.32
N ILE A 113 -10.28 -2.79 6.22
CA ILE A 113 -10.41 -1.81 7.31
C ILE A 113 -9.95 -2.34 8.67
N LYS A 114 -9.52 -3.61 8.74
CA LYS A 114 -9.09 -4.27 9.97
C LYS A 114 -7.57 -4.39 10.01
N ALA A 115 -6.97 -4.00 11.13
CA ALA A 115 -5.54 -4.18 11.35
C ALA A 115 -5.13 -5.66 11.23
N ARG A 116 -3.89 -5.90 10.82
CA ARG A 116 -3.31 -7.25 10.72
C ARG A 116 -3.24 -7.91 12.09
N ALA A 117 -3.60 -9.19 12.16
CA ALA A 117 -3.55 -9.95 13.41
C ALA A 117 -2.13 -10.12 13.97
N GLY A 118 -1.11 -10.09 13.10
CA GLY A 118 0.29 -10.20 13.48
C GLY A 118 0.87 -8.98 14.19
N LEU A 119 0.25 -7.80 14.03
CA LEU A 119 0.64 -6.60 14.77
C LEU A 119 0.07 -6.72 16.19
N LYS A 120 0.88 -7.23 17.11
CA LYS A 120 0.49 -7.25 18.53
C LYS A 120 0.41 -5.80 19.02
N ALA A 121 -0.75 -5.46 19.59
CA ALA A 121 -1.04 -4.18 20.22
C ALA A 121 -0.03 -3.85 21.34
#